data_AF-Q4DL47-F1
#
_entry.id   AF-Q4DL47-F1
#
_cell.length_a   1.000
_cell.length_b   1.000
_cell.length_c   1.000
_cell.angle_alpha   90.00
_cell.angle_beta   90.00
_cell.angle_gamma   90.00
#
_symmetry.space_group_name_H-M   'P 1'
#
loop_
_entity.id
_entity.type
_entity.pdbx_description
1 polymer ?
#
loop_
_entity_poly.entity_id
_entity_poly.type
_entity_poly.pdbx_seq_one_letter_code
_entity_poly.pdbx_strand_id
1 'polypeptide(L)'
;MSGETFACLALVITAVAAFMYIVIMGPSRYHRDGVVGRMYFCLMDCPTACCGCFCGICFGCSYRRGRQKWTRCSDHTFRERNCFMVIFYILLVWSVEFLYLFIALPELQVSIWSKLISYGLVMVSEGFYALAVFSDPGIVTSREEKEAQQFAFAAPPAKNKKHKKKRGEENAAASGCGHVTKHTNAHSDTTMGNGEKWRKGKMRQFLLSPEAEARQNRKYIVDGILYAMDGSSVGGNTARNLSSSSSALSSITTTATGLECSTCHVPRPSRSKHCRLCDYCVRRYDHHCPWINNDVAEGTHRWFLLFIICHAISCLWAAWDMYALMKAFLVQNRAWGWSITLTNGLPYFLTPIDYLIILVTYQTVAACLFFFSSMIGLVLLIFGGYQMSFVFDNLTMNDMGKIDDAITFVLSLPSLDEVYREAMNVWQCLEVVAARPPRKLRQLKPPPPDFVPGSRGDKSYRKKVQKMLYSDLKGLFDRGVWNNLVEVFFPYSHERKRDRVGRTEGERRMKYE
;
A
#
# COMPACT_ATOMS: atom_id res chain seq x y z
N MET A 1 -9.26 -45.68 -3.54
CA MET A 1 -10.21 -44.56 -3.53
C MET A 1 -10.90 -44.36 -4.87
N SER A 2 -12.23 -44.50 -4.87
CA SER A 2 -13.12 -44.35 -6.03
C SER A 2 -12.92 -42.97 -6.69
N GLY A 3 -13.29 -42.80 -7.97
CA GLY A 3 -13.25 -41.49 -8.64
C GLY A 3 -13.93 -40.35 -7.85
N GLU A 4 -14.82 -40.69 -6.92
CA GLU A 4 -15.53 -39.80 -6.00
C GLU A 4 -14.62 -38.98 -5.08
N THR A 5 -13.45 -39.50 -4.76
CA THR A 5 -12.63 -38.91 -3.69
C THR A 5 -11.47 -38.07 -4.22
N PHE A 6 -11.01 -38.37 -5.44
CA PHE A 6 -10.28 -37.38 -6.24
C PHE A 6 -11.19 -36.18 -6.54
N ALA A 7 -12.46 -36.44 -6.89
CA ALA A 7 -13.45 -35.39 -7.05
C ALA A 7 -13.65 -34.58 -5.75
N CYS A 8 -13.69 -35.22 -4.57
CA CYS A 8 -13.80 -34.54 -3.28
C CYS A 8 -12.60 -33.60 -3.00
N LEU A 9 -11.36 -34.07 -3.17
CA LEU A 9 -10.17 -33.23 -3.00
C LEU A 9 -10.10 -32.08 -4.00
N ALA A 10 -10.39 -32.35 -5.27
CA ALA A 10 -10.46 -31.32 -6.29
C ALA A 10 -11.55 -30.28 -5.96
N LEU A 11 -12.69 -30.70 -5.43
CA LEU A 11 -13.76 -29.81 -4.95
C LEU A 11 -13.31 -28.98 -3.75
N VAL A 12 -12.62 -29.55 -2.77
CA VAL A 12 -12.11 -28.78 -1.60
C VAL A 12 -11.08 -27.75 -2.04
N ILE A 13 -10.10 -28.14 -2.87
CA ILE A 13 -9.08 -27.22 -3.40
C ILE A 13 -9.74 -26.12 -4.23
N THR A 14 -10.71 -26.47 -5.07
CA THR A 14 -11.45 -25.49 -5.89
C THR A 14 -12.30 -24.57 -5.02
N ALA A 15 -12.94 -25.08 -3.97
CA ALA A 15 -13.73 -24.28 -3.03
C ALA A 15 -12.86 -23.30 -2.24
N VAL A 16 -11.69 -23.74 -1.77
CA VAL A 16 -10.72 -22.88 -1.07
C VAL A 16 -10.15 -21.83 -2.03
N ALA A 17 -9.76 -22.22 -3.24
CA ALA A 17 -9.27 -21.30 -4.26
C ALA A 17 -10.34 -20.28 -4.67
N ALA A 18 -11.58 -20.70 -4.85
CA ALA A 18 -12.71 -19.83 -5.14
C ALA A 18 -13.00 -18.87 -3.98
N PHE A 19 -13.00 -19.37 -2.74
CA PHE A 19 -13.17 -18.54 -1.53
C PHE A 19 -12.07 -17.47 -1.45
N MET A 20 -10.81 -17.86 -1.58
CA MET A 20 -9.66 -16.94 -1.60
C MET A 20 -9.80 -15.91 -2.73
N TYR A 21 -10.13 -16.34 -3.94
CA TYR A 21 -10.34 -15.44 -5.07
C TYR A 21 -11.44 -14.41 -4.79
N ILE A 22 -12.58 -14.84 -4.21
CA ILE A 22 -13.67 -13.93 -3.87
C ILE A 22 -13.24 -12.93 -2.79
N VAL A 23 -12.54 -13.38 -1.73
CA VAL A 23 -12.07 -12.50 -0.66
C VAL A 23 -11.08 -11.46 -1.18
N ILE A 24 -10.17 -11.85 -2.07
CA ILE A 24 -9.11 -10.96 -2.60
C ILE A 24 -9.65 -10.05 -3.71
N MET A 25 -10.33 -10.62 -4.70
CA MET A 25 -10.72 -9.93 -5.93
C MET A 25 -12.13 -9.35 -5.86
N GLY A 26 -12.96 -9.76 -4.90
CA GLY A 26 -14.33 -9.27 -4.74
C GLY A 26 -14.47 -7.76 -4.68
N PRO A 27 -13.65 -7.04 -3.89
CA PRO A 27 -13.66 -5.57 -3.85
C PRO A 27 -13.07 -4.92 -5.09
N SER A 28 -12.35 -5.68 -5.94
CA SER A 28 -11.66 -5.11 -7.09
C SER A 28 -12.65 -4.47 -8.05
N ARG A 29 -12.21 -3.43 -8.75
CA ARG A 29 -13.03 -2.71 -9.75
C ARG A 29 -13.68 -3.61 -10.81
N TYR A 30 -13.08 -4.76 -11.09
CA TYR A 30 -13.55 -5.70 -12.09
C TYR A 30 -14.73 -6.54 -11.61
N HIS A 31 -14.85 -6.72 -10.29
CA HIS A 31 -15.76 -7.67 -9.66
C HIS A 31 -16.77 -7.02 -8.72
N ARG A 32 -16.50 -5.80 -8.21
CA ARG A 32 -17.29 -5.13 -7.17
C ARG A 32 -18.80 -5.09 -7.47
N ASP A 33 -19.17 -4.85 -8.73
CA ASP A 33 -20.56 -4.74 -9.20
C ASP A 33 -21.10 -6.07 -9.79
N GLY A 34 -20.25 -7.10 -9.83
CA GLY A 34 -20.53 -8.40 -10.41
C GLY A 34 -20.95 -9.46 -9.39
N VAL A 35 -21.03 -10.71 -9.85
CA VAL A 35 -21.35 -11.88 -8.99
C VAL A 35 -20.30 -12.04 -7.89
N VAL A 36 -19.02 -11.92 -8.24
CA VAL A 36 -17.90 -12.07 -7.30
C VAL A 36 -17.93 -11.00 -6.21
N GLY A 37 -18.24 -9.74 -6.53
CA GLY A 37 -18.42 -8.67 -5.55
C GLY A 37 -19.60 -8.93 -4.61
N ARG A 38 -20.75 -9.37 -5.14
CA ARG A 38 -21.89 -9.78 -4.30
C ARG A 38 -21.57 -10.96 -3.39
N MET A 39 -20.85 -11.96 -3.90
CA MET A 39 -20.38 -13.09 -3.09
C MET A 39 -19.42 -12.61 -2.00
N TYR A 40 -18.52 -11.67 -2.30
CA TYR A 40 -17.64 -11.05 -1.30
C TYR A 40 -18.44 -10.37 -0.20
N PHE A 41 -19.41 -9.53 -0.54
CA PHE A 41 -20.25 -8.88 0.47
C PHE A 41 -21.00 -9.90 1.32
N CYS A 42 -21.60 -10.92 0.70
CA CYS A 42 -22.26 -12.00 1.44
C CYS A 42 -21.29 -12.76 2.37
N LEU A 43 -20.10 -13.10 1.88
CA LEU A 43 -19.06 -13.80 2.65
C LEU A 43 -18.47 -12.95 3.78
N MET A 44 -18.41 -11.63 3.63
CA MET A 44 -17.90 -10.73 4.69
C MET A 44 -19.00 -10.31 5.67
N ASP A 45 -20.26 -10.26 5.21
CA ASP A 45 -21.42 -10.00 6.06
C ASP A 45 -21.82 -11.23 6.89
N CYS A 46 -21.57 -12.44 6.39
CA CYS A 46 -21.89 -13.68 7.10
C CYS A 46 -21.16 -13.80 8.45
N PRO A 47 -19.82 -13.61 8.56
CA PRO A 47 -19.12 -13.49 9.84
C PRO A 47 -19.72 -12.39 10.71
N THR A 48 -20.12 -11.26 10.13
CA THR A 48 -20.75 -10.17 10.88
C THR A 48 -22.08 -10.57 11.51
N ALA A 49 -22.88 -11.38 10.81
CA ALA A 49 -24.12 -11.94 11.33
C ALA A 49 -23.88 -13.05 12.36
N CYS A 50 -23.01 -14.02 12.04
CA CYS A 50 -22.69 -15.17 12.89
C CYS A 50 -21.99 -14.75 14.19
N CYS A 51 -20.96 -13.93 14.09
CA CYS A 51 -20.25 -13.41 15.25
C CYS A 51 -21.09 -12.40 16.02
N GLY A 52 -21.99 -11.65 15.37
CA GLY A 52 -23.00 -10.84 16.06
C GLY A 52 -23.95 -11.68 16.92
N CYS A 53 -24.36 -12.85 16.42
CA CYS A 53 -25.14 -13.83 17.18
C CYS A 53 -24.33 -14.42 18.34
N PHE A 54 -23.09 -14.86 18.07
CA PHE A 54 -22.18 -15.39 19.09
C PHE A 54 -21.89 -14.36 20.20
N CYS A 55 -21.62 -13.10 19.85
CA CYS A 55 -21.49 -12.02 20.84
C CYS A 55 -22.79 -11.78 21.61
N GLY A 56 -23.95 -11.95 20.98
CA GLY A 56 -25.24 -11.93 21.67
C GLY A 56 -25.31 -12.98 22.78
N ILE A 57 -24.96 -14.22 22.44
CA ILE A 57 -24.95 -15.37 23.35
C ILE A 57 -23.89 -15.21 24.45
N CYS A 58 -22.63 -14.98 24.09
CA CYS A 58 -21.52 -14.90 25.05
C CYS A 58 -21.62 -13.73 26.03
N PHE A 59 -22.23 -12.61 25.63
CA PHE A 59 -22.37 -11.43 26.47
C PHE A 59 -23.80 -11.22 27.00
N GLY A 60 -24.69 -12.20 26.85
CA GLY A 60 -26.07 -12.13 27.35
C GLY A 60 -26.85 -10.91 26.83
N CYS A 61 -26.63 -10.51 25.58
CA CYS A 61 -27.25 -9.32 25.00
C CYS A 61 -28.06 -9.64 23.75
N SER A 62 -29.00 -8.76 23.37
CA SER A 62 -29.80 -8.97 22.17
C SER A 62 -28.92 -9.05 20.91
N TYR A 63 -29.35 -9.81 19.90
CA TYR A 63 -28.66 -9.93 18.61
C TYR A 63 -28.22 -8.57 18.03
N ARG A 64 -29.07 -7.54 18.14
CA ARG A 64 -28.74 -6.18 17.69
C ARG A 64 -27.54 -5.58 18.42
N ARG A 65 -27.46 -5.75 19.75
CA ARG A 65 -26.30 -5.31 20.55
C ARG A 65 -25.07 -6.16 20.25
N GLY A 66 -25.22 -7.48 20.10
CA GLY A 66 -24.15 -8.39 19.71
C GLY A 66 -23.52 -8.01 18.36
N ARG A 67 -24.35 -7.76 17.34
CA ARG A 67 -23.92 -7.27 16.02
C ARG A 67 -23.23 -5.92 16.11
N GLN A 68 -23.76 -4.96 16.88
CA GLN A 68 -23.10 -3.66 17.09
C GLN A 68 -21.71 -3.81 17.73
N LYS A 69 -21.58 -4.67 18.75
CA LYS A 69 -20.28 -4.97 19.38
C LYS A 69 -19.31 -5.60 18.39
N TRP A 70 -19.77 -6.56 17.58
CA TRP A 70 -18.94 -7.17 16.55
C TRP A 70 -18.51 -6.18 15.47
N THR A 71 -19.44 -5.35 14.96
CA THR A 71 -19.10 -4.30 13.99
C THR A 71 -18.07 -3.33 14.57
N ARG A 72 -18.19 -2.92 15.83
CA ARG A 72 -17.14 -2.11 16.49
C ARG A 72 -15.80 -2.83 16.57
N CYS A 73 -15.77 -4.12 16.88
CA CYS A 73 -14.54 -4.91 16.91
C CYS A 73 -13.90 -5.04 15.51
N SER A 74 -14.72 -5.26 14.49
CA SER A 74 -14.30 -5.33 13.09
C SER A 74 -13.79 -3.97 12.59
N ASP A 75 -14.51 -2.89 12.88
CA ASP A 75 -14.10 -1.52 12.56
C ASP A 75 -12.81 -1.18 13.28
N HIS A 76 -12.67 -1.52 14.57
CA HIS A 76 -11.42 -1.33 15.30
C HIS A 76 -10.27 -2.07 14.64
N THR A 77 -10.46 -3.35 14.28
CA THR A 77 -9.43 -4.20 13.66
C THR A 77 -9.00 -3.73 12.27
N PHE A 78 -9.96 -3.38 11.40
CA PHE A 78 -9.70 -3.14 9.97
C PHE A 78 -9.80 -1.67 9.52
N ARG A 79 -10.46 -0.80 10.31
CA ARG A 79 -10.75 0.60 9.97
C ARG A 79 -10.24 1.60 11.00
N GLU A 80 -9.52 1.14 12.02
CA GLU A 80 -8.75 1.99 12.92
C GLU A 80 -7.28 1.56 12.87
N ARG A 81 -6.38 2.49 13.15
CA ARG A 81 -4.96 2.17 13.20
C ARG A 81 -4.65 1.44 14.50
N ASN A 82 -4.24 0.19 14.38
CA ASN A 82 -3.88 -0.66 15.50
C ASN A 82 -2.77 -1.64 15.08
N CYS A 83 -2.02 -2.19 16.03
CA CYS A 83 -0.97 -3.18 15.74
C CYS A 83 -1.49 -4.62 15.67
N PHE A 84 -2.80 -4.86 15.83
CA PHE A 84 -3.36 -6.22 15.89
C PHE A 84 -3.03 -7.03 14.64
N MET A 85 -3.19 -6.45 13.46
CA MET A 85 -2.92 -7.16 12.19
C MET A 85 -1.43 -7.48 12.00
N VAL A 86 -0.53 -6.64 12.51
CA VAL A 86 0.92 -6.89 12.53
C VAL A 86 1.26 -8.01 13.51
N ILE A 87 0.70 -7.98 14.71
CA ILE A 87 0.88 -9.05 15.71
C ILE A 87 0.33 -10.37 15.18
N PHE A 88 -0.86 -10.35 14.57
CA PHE A 88 -1.49 -11.51 13.98
C PHE A 88 -0.64 -12.10 12.84
N TYR A 89 -0.10 -11.25 11.94
CA TYR A 89 0.84 -11.68 10.91
C TYR A 89 2.06 -12.37 11.54
N ILE A 90 2.72 -11.73 12.51
CA ILE A 90 3.92 -12.28 13.17
C ILE A 90 3.60 -13.64 13.80
N LEU A 91 2.52 -13.74 14.58
CA LEU A 91 2.15 -14.99 15.24
C LEU A 91 1.84 -16.10 14.25
N LEU A 92 1.12 -15.81 13.17
CA LEU A 92 0.74 -16.80 12.17
C LEU A 92 1.97 -17.24 11.35
N VAL A 93 2.70 -16.27 10.77
CA VAL A 93 3.78 -16.53 9.82
C VAL A 93 5.00 -17.08 10.53
N TRP A 94 5.44 -16.49 11.65
CA TRP A 94 6.63 -17.02 12.35
C TRP A 94 6.39 -18.41 12.93
N SER A 95 5.16 -18.76 13.30
CA SER A 95 4.85 -20.14 13.73
C SER A 95 5.02 -21.13 12.58
N VAL A 96 4.52 -20.79 11.39
CA VAL A 96 4.66 -21.62 10.18
C VAL A 96 6.11 -21.70 9.73
N GLU A 97 6.83 -20.58 9.71
CA GLU A 97 8.25 -20.51 9.36
C GLU A 97 9.12 -21.27 10.37
N PHE A 98 8.77 -21.25 11.66
CA PHE A 98 9.44 -22.05 12.67
C PHE A 98 9.29 -23.55 12.39
N LEU A 99 8.07 -24.01 12.14
CA LEU A 99 7.80 -25.41 11.78
C LEU A 99 8.54 -25.79 10.49
N TYR A 100 8.62 -24.89 9.51
CA TYR A 100 9.37 -25.14 8.29
C TYR A 100 10.87 -25.22 8.53
N LEU A 101 11.50 -24.18 9.09
CA LEU A 101 12.95 -24.05 9.19
C LEU A 101 13.60 -24.95 10.24
N PHE A 102 12.92 -25.19 11.36
CA PHE A 102 13.49 -25.90 12.52
C PHE A 102 12.96 -27.32 12.70
N ILE A 103 11.82 -27.68 12.09
CA ILE A 103 11.26 -29.03 12.18
C ILE A 103 11.36 -29.75 10.84
N ALA A 104 10.84 -29.18 9.75
CA ALA A 104 10.76 -29.89 8.47
C ALA A 104 12.05 -29.83 7.62
N LEU A 105 12.72 -28.69 7.56
CA LEU A 105 13.93 -28.49 6.76
C LEU A 105 15.15 -29.31 7.24
N PRO A 106 15.37 -29.54 8.55
CA PRO A 106 16.44 -30.42 9.02
C PRO A 106 16.32 -31.86 8.50
N GLU A 107 15.10 -32.40 8.42
CA GLU A 107 14.80 -33.76 7.92
C GLU A 107 15.05 -33.91 6.41
N LEU A 108 15.06 -32.82 5.66
CA LEU A 108 15.30 -32.85 4.21
C LEU A 108 16.76 -33.20 3.92
N GLN A 109 16.98 -34.33 3.22
CA GLN A 109 18.31 -34.84 2.82
C GLN A 109 18.86 -34.10 1.59
N VAL A 110 19.07 -32.80 1.71
CA VAL A 110 19.66 -31.92 0.67
C VAL A 110 20.98 -31.32 1.14
N SER A 111 21.72 -30.72 0.20
CA SER A 111 22.97 -30.03 0.52
C SER A 111 22.75 -28.90 1.52
N ILE A 112 23.81 -28.58 2.30
CA ILE A 112 23.77 -27.46 3.25
C ILE A 112 23.45 -26.13 2.56
N TRP A 113 23.90 -25.94 1.31
CA TRP A 113 23.60 -24.76 0.50
C TRP A 113 22.10 -24.61 0.22
N SER A 114 21.40 -25.71 -0.06
CA SER A 114 19.95 -25.68 -0.26
C SER A 114 19.24 -25.21 1.02
N LYS A 115 19.66 -25.72 2.19
CA LYS A 115 19.10 -25.29 3.48
C LYS A 115 19.38 -23.81 3.76
N LEU A 116 20.60 -23.34 3.49
CA LEU A 116 20.98 -21.93 3.64
C LEU A 116 20.16 -21.00 2.74
N ILE A 117 19.80 -21.43 1.52
CA ILE A 117 18.90 -20.68 0.64
C ILE A 117 17.51 -20.55 1.29
N SER A 118 16.96 -21.63 1.85
CA SER A 118 15.66 -21.61 2.53
C SER A 118 15.65 -20.62 3.70
N TYR A 119 16.68 -20.66 4.57
CA TYR A 119 16.86 -19.66 5.63
C TYR A 119 16.99 -18.23 5.08
N GLY A 120 17.78 -18.05 4.03
CA GLY A 120 18.00 -16.74 3.39
C GLY A 120 16.73 -16.15 2.81
N LEU A 121 15.90 -16.94 2.13
CA LEU A 121 14.63 -16.49 1.54
C LEU A 121 13.65 -16.00 2.62
N VAL A 122 13.52 -16.73 3.73
CA VAL A 122 12.69 -16.32 4.87
C VAL A 122 13.23 -15.02 5.48
N MET A 123 14.52 -14.94 5.78
CA MET A 123 15.14 -13.75 6.37
C MET A 123 15.02 -12.51 5.49
N VAL A 124 15.16 -12.65 4.16
CA VAL A 124 14.99 -11.55 3.20
C VAL A 124 13.53 -11.09 3.15
N SER A 125 12.58 -12.02 3.12
CA SER A 125 11.15 -11.72 3.19
C SER A 125 10.80 -10.90 4.44
N GLU A 126 11.22 -11.37 5.61
CA GLU A 126 10.97 -10.71 6.90
C GLU A 126 11.69 -9.36 7.01
N GLY A 127 12.88 -9.25 6.44
CA GLY A 127 13.60 -7.97 6.32
C GLY A 127 12.79 -6.93 5.53
N PHE A 128 12.20 -7.32 4.39
CA PHE A 128 11.34 -6.42 3.62
C PHE A 128 10.01 -6.13 4.31
N TYR A 129 9.42 -7.10 5.02
CA TYR A 129 8.25 -6.86 5.86
C TYR A 129 8.53 -5.79 6.93
N ALA A 130 9.61 -5.95 7.69
CA ALA A 130 10.02 -4.98 8.69
C ALA A 130 10.28 -3.59 8.08
N LEU A 131 10.92 -3.53 6.90
CA LEU A 131 11.12 -2.26 6.19
C LEU A 131 9.79 -1.63 5.76
N ALA A 132 8.80 -2.41 5.33
CA ALA A 132 7.47 -1.88 4.99
C ALA A 132 6.71 -1.34 6.23
N VAL A 133 6.84 -2.01 7.38
CA VAL A 133 6.21 -1.60 8.65
C VAL A 133 6.85 -0.33 9.22
N PHE A 134 8.18 -0.26 9.27
CA PHE A 134 8.89 0.79 10.03
C PHE A 134 9.41 1.95 9.19
N SER A 135 9.39 1.87 7.85
CA SER A 135 9.81 2.99 7.01
C SER A 135 8.78 4.13 7.03
N ASP A 136 9.30 5.36 6.91
CA ASP A 136 8.48 6.52 6.61
C ASP A 136 7.80 6.35 5.24
N PRO A 137 6.46 6.45 5.17
CA PRO A 137 5.74 6.32 3.90
C PRO A 137 5.94 7.52 2.95
N GLY A 138 6.63 8.57 3.39
CA GLY A 138 6.81 9.83 2.66
C GLY A 138 5.84 10.89 3.13
N ILE A 139 5.72 11.05 4.45
CA ILE A 139 4.85 12.04 5.10
C ILE A 139 5.15 13.44 4.54
N VAL A 140 4.10 14.21 4.25
CA VAL A 140 4.18 15.60 3.80
C VAL A 140 4.46 16.46 5.02
N THR A 141 5.63 17.09 5.02
CA THR A 141 6.08 17.94 6.13
C THR A 141 5.16 19.16 6.29
N SER A 142 4.71 19.43 7.51
CA SER A 142 3.96 20.65 7.86
C SER A 142 4.82 21.91 7.83
N ARG A 143 4.21 23.10 7.89
CA ARG A 143 4.97 24.36 7.94
C ARG A 143 5.89 24.43 9.18
N GLU A 144 5.37 24.06 10.34
CA GLU A 144 6.12 24.01 11.60
C GLU A 144 7.28 23.00 11.54
N GLU A 145 7.02 21.80 11.02
CA GLU A 145 8.08 20.80 10.82
C GLU A 145 9.11 21.26 9.78
N LYS A 146 8.69 22.01 8.75
CA LYS A 146 9.60 22.57 7.75
C LYS A 146 10.53 23.62 8.37
N GLU A 147 10.01 24.46 9.26
CA GLU A 147 10.82 25.41 10.05
C GLU A 147 11.78 24.67 10.99
N ALA A 148 11.32 23.60 11.64
CA ALA A 148 12.17 22.73 12.45
C ALA A 148 13.25 22.00 11.62
N GLN A 149 12.92 21.55 10.40
CA GLN A 149 13.87 21.00 9.43
C GLN A 149 14.92 22.04 9.07
N GLN A 150 14.51 23.25 8.69
CA GLN A 150 15.42 24.35 8.36
C GLN A 150 16.40 24.61 9.50
N PHE A 151 15.91 24.68 10.74
CA PHE A 151 16.77 24.86 11.92
C PHE A 151 17.74 23.69 12.10
N ALA A 152 17.26 22.44 11.98
CA ALA A 152 18.08 21.24 12.15
C ALA A 152 19.19 21.10 11.09
N PHE A 153 18.91 21.45 9.84
CA PHE A 153 19.88 21.38 8.74
C PHE A 153 20.81 22.61 8.66
N ALA A 154 20.41 23.75 9.25
CA ALA A 154 21.26 24.93 9.38
C ALA A 154 22.24 24.84 10.57
N ALA A 155 21.92 24.03 11.59
CA ALA A 155 22.77 23.87 12.77
C ALA A 155 24.13 23.24 12.39
N PRO A 156 25.26 23.85 12.78
CA PRO A 156 26.56 23.23 12.54
C PRO A 156 26.64 21.89 13.27
N PRO A 157 27.30 20.87 12.69
CA PRO A 157 27.41 19.56 13.33
C PRO A 157 27.98 19.73 14.72
N ALA A 158 27.26 19.25 15.74
CA ALA A 158 27.69 19.33 17.13
C ALA A 158 29.11 18.74 17.21
N LYS A 159 30.10 19.58 17.53
CA LYS A 159 31.46 19.11 17.79
C LYS A 159 31.33 18.08 18.90
N ASN A 160 31.57 16.81 18.58
CA ASN A 160 31.69 15.73 19.53
C ASN A 160 32.76 16.12 20.56
N LYS A 161 32.36 16.76 21.66
CA LYS A 161 33.18 16.92 22.85
C LYS A 161 33.27 15.54 23.48
N LYS A 162 34.14 14.70 22.91
CA LYS A 162 34.62 13.50 23.59
C LYS A 162 35.07 13.91 24.99
N HIS A 163 34.41 13.34 25.99
CA HIS A 163 34.74 13.44 27.39
C HIS A 163 36.26 13.40 27.61
N LYS A 164 36.85 14.55 27.94
CA LYS A 164 38.14 14.61 28.62
C LYS A 164 37.83 14.79 30.11
N LYS A 165 37.34 13.72 30.74
CA LYS A 165 37.26 13.63 32.20
C LYS A 165 38.69 13.41 32.70
N LYS A 166 39.45 14.49 32.86
CA LYS A 166 40.75 14.48 33.56
C LYS A 166 40.56 15.13 34.93
N ARG A 167 40.89 14.32 35.94
CA ARG A 167 41.21 14.57 37.35
C ARG A 167 41.62 16.01 37.73
N GLY A 168 41.29 16.34 38.97
CA GLY A 168 41.74 17.51 39.76
C GLY A 168 40.49 18.10 40.43
N GLU A 169 40.16 17.73 41.68
CA GLU A 169 40.60 18.46 42.88
C GLU A 169 40.07 19.90 42.87
N GLU A 170 39.49 20.49 43.89
CA GLU A 170 38.98 20.13 45.21
C GLU A 170 38.52 21.51 45.74
N ASN A 171 37.47 21.59 46.57
CA ASN A 171 37.16 22.73 47.46
C ASN A 171 36.71 24.04 46.76
N ALA A 172 35.80 24.87 47.29
CA ALA A 172 34.88 24.84 48.40
C ALA A 172 33.98 26.09 48.22
N ALA A 173 32.78 26.07 48.84
CA ALA A 173 32.10 27.17 49.56
C ALA A 173 31.99 28.58 48.91
N ALA A 174 30.95 29.39 49.08
CA ALA A 174 29.66 29.31 49.74
C ALA A 174 28.99 30.68 49.51
N SER A 175 27.65 30.70 49.66
CA SER A 175 26.84 31.79 50.21
C SER A 175 26.60 33.08 49.40
N GLY A 176 25.36 33.56 49.50
CA GLY A 176 24.99 34.95 49.17
C GLY A 176 23.53 35.14 48.76
N CYS A 177 22.62 35.15 49.74
CA CYS A 177 21.19 35.45 49.59
C CYS A 177 20.93 36.97 49.58
N GLY A 178 19.88 37.44 48.89
CA GLY A 178 19.44 38.84 48.91
C GLY A 178 17.98 39.02 48.48
N HIS A 179 17.14 39.31 49.48
CA HIS A 179 15.71 39.67 49.51
C HIS A 179 15.38 40.94 48.67
N VAL A 180 14.17 41.23 48.16
CA VAL A 180 13.05 41.95 48.84
C VAL A 180 11.84 42.11 47.88
N THR A 181 10.67 42.28 48.49
CA THR A 181 9.24 42.23 48.12
C THR A 181 8.53 43.47 47.50
N LYS A 182 7.45 43.17 46.73
CA LYS A 182 6.03 43.67 46.72
C LYS A 182 5.56 45.01 46.11
N HIS A 183 4.29 44.93 45.66
CA HIS A 183 3.25 45.94 45.27
C HIS A 183 3.24 46.40 43.79
N THR A 184 2.14 46.57 43.03
CA THR A 184 0.68 46.32 43.09
C THR A 184 0.08 46.62 41.69
N ASN A 185 -0.99 45.91 41.31
CA ASN A 185 -2.11 46.24 40.40
C ASN A 185 -1.88 46.91 39.03
N ALA A 186 -2.26 46.22 37.94
CA ALA A 186 -3.21 46.71 36.91
C ALA A 186 -3.25 45.79 35.67
N HIS A 187 -4.46 45.39 35.29
CA HIS A 187 -4.98 45.20 33.93
C HIS A 187 -4.33 44.19 32.95
N SER A 188 -5.20 43.29 32.47
CA SER A 188 -5.24 42.69 31.14
C SER A 188 -3.94 42.07 30.61
N ASP A 189 -3.82 40.75 30.72
CA ASP A 189 -3.47 39.94 29.55
C ASP A 189 -3.71 38.46 29.83
N THR A 190 -4.45 37.85 28.91
CA THR A 190 -4.77 36.42 28.90
C THR A 190 -3.46 35.67 28.70
N THR A 191 -2.98 35.09 29.80
CA THR A 191 -1.67 34.48 29.99
C THR A 191 -1.33 33.44 28.93
N MET A 192 -0.22 33.70 28.23
CA MET A 192 0.63 32.69 27.59
C MET A 192 0.99 31.62 28.61
N GLY A 193 0.37 30.44 28.49
CA GLY A 193 0.71 29.25 29.25
C GLY A 193 1.02 28.09 28.30
N ASN A 194 2.17 27.42 28.50
CA ASN A 194 2.62 26.16 27.87
C ASN A 194 3.62 26.21 26.70
N GLY A 195 4.53 27.19 26.63
CA GLY A 195 5.67 27.18 25.70
C GLY A 195 6.74 26.09 25.95
N GLU A 196 6.73 25.41 27.10
CA GLU A 196 7.79 24.45 27.47
C GLU A 196 7.42 22.96 27.40
N LYS A 197 6.16 22.63 27.08
CA LYS A 197 5.71 21.22 27.04
C LYS A 197 6.02 20.49 25.72
N TRP A 198 6.40 21.20 24.67
CA TRP A 198 6.74 20.61 23.35
C TRP A 198 8.21 20.13 23.22
N ARG A 199 9.10 20.45 24.17
CA ARG A 199 10.56 20.18 24.04
C ARG A 199 11.03 18.78 24.43
N LYS A 200 10.14 17.82 24.71
CA LYS A 200 10.50 16.43 25.07
C LYS A 200 9.99 15.36 24.09
N GLY A 201 9.46 15.73 22.93
CA GLY A 201 9.26 14.79 21.83
C GLY A 201 10.61 14.47 21.18
N LYS A 202 10.94 13.19 20.98
CA LYS A 202 12.07 12.77 20.13
C LYS A 202 11.91 13.49 18.79
N MET A 203 12.80 14.44 18.48
CA MET A 203 12.80 15.13 17.19
C MET A 203 12.83 14.06 16.11
N ARG A 204 11.80 14.02 15.24
CA ARG A 204 11.73 13.06 14.16
C ARG A 204 12.96 13.24 13.29
N GLN A 205 13.62 12.14 12.95
CA GLN A 205 14.75 12.19 12.03
C GLN A 205 14.22 12.60 10.64
N PHE A 206 14.61 13.79 10.19
CA PHE A 206 14.19 14.30 8.89
C PHE A 206 14.91 13.55 7.76
N LEU A 207 14.15 12.98 6.83
CA LEU A 207 14.70 12.22 5.70
C LEU A 207 15.24 13.10 4.58
N LEU A 208 14.64 14.28 4.38
CA LEU A 208 14.95 15.20 3.29
C LEU A 208 15.28 16.58 3.87
N SER A 209 16.16 17.31 3.19
CA SER A 209 16.36 18.74 3.47
C SER A 209 15.10 19.54 3.06
N PRO A 210 14.90 20.76 3.58
CA PRO A 210 13.75 21.59 3.19
C PRO A 210 13.64 21.82 1.68
N GLU A 211 14.78 21.93 0.98
CA GLU A 211 14.83 22.07 -0.48
C GLU A 211 14.46 20.77 -1.20
N ALA A 212 14.98 19.63 -0.74
CA ALA A 212 14.63 18.33 -1.30
C ALA A 212 13.14 18.03 -1.09
N GLU A 213 12.61 18.26 0.12
CA GLU A 213 11.19 18.13 0.41
C GLU A 213 10.34 19.02 -0.51
N ALA A 214 10.76 20.28 -0.73
CA ALA A 214 10.06 21.18 -1.64
C ALA A 214 10.08 20.70 -3.10
N ARG A 215 11.18 20.12 -3.59
CA ARG A 215 11.24 19.53 -4.93
C ARG A 215 10.35 18.30 -5.03
N GLN A 216 10.38 17.43 -4.03
CA GLN A 216 9.56 16.22 -4.01
C GLN A 216 8.06 16.56 -3.98
N ASN A 217 7.67 17.57 -3.21
CA ASN A 217 6.29 18.07 -3.18
C ASN A 217 5.82 18.65 -4.52
N ARG A 218 6.76 19.00 -5.42
CA ARG A 218 6.46 19.48 -6.79
C ARG A 218 6.57 18.41 -7.87
N LYS A 219 7.01 17.19 -7.55
CA LYS A 219 7.34 16.12 -8.52
C LYS A 219 6.16 15.69 -9.41
N TYR A 220 4.94 15.83 -8.92
CA TYR A 220 3.72 15.31 -9.56
C TYR A 220 2.70 16.37 -9.95
N ILE A 221 3.03 17.67 -9.89
CA ILE A 221 2.04 18.72 -10.15
C ILE A 221 1.41 18.50 -11.53
N VAL A 222 0.10 18.25 -11.52
CA VAL A 222 -0.74 18.11 -12.71
C VAL A 222 -1.76 19.24 -12.62
N ASP A 223 -1.85 20.05 -13.66
CA ASP A 223 -2.83 21.13 -13.72
C ASP A 223 -4.24 20.52 -13.83
N GLY A 224 -5.02 20.56 -12.74
CA GLY A 224 -6.48 20.46 -12.73
C GLY A 224 -7.17 19.11 -13.03
N ILE A 225 -6.59 18.16 -13.78
CA ILE A 225 -7.38 17.04 -14.37
C ILE A 225 -8.05 16.12 -13.33
N LEU A 226 -7.26 15.45 -12.49
CA LEU A 226 -7.78 14.39 -11.60
C LEU A 226 -8.10 14.89 -10.19
N TYR A 227 -7.51 16.01 -9.80
CA TYR A 227 -7.51 16.46 -8.40
C TYR A 227 -8.40 17.69 -8.16
N ALA A 228 -8.90 18.36 -9.21
CA ALA A 228 -9.90 19.42 -9.08
C ALA A 228 -11.35 18.90 -9.06
N MET A 229 -11.59 17.66 -9.51
CA MET A 229 -12.93 17.06 -9.60
C MET A 229 -13.45 16.43 -8.30
N ASP A 230 -12.63 16.35 -7.25
CA ASP A 230 -13.09 15.86 -5.93
C ASP A 230 -13.91 16.95 -5.23
N GLY A 231 -15.22 16.98 -5.53
CA GLY A 231 -16.21 17.92 -5.02
C GLY A 231 -16.54 17.81 -3.53
N SER A 232 -15.72 17.09 -2.75
CA SER A 232 -15.96 16.87 -1.31
C SER A 232 -15.42 17.99 -0.41
N SER A 233 -14.76 19.02 -0.95
CA SER A 233 -14.33 20.19 -0.17
C SER A 233 -14.21 21.51 -0.96
N VAL A 234 -14.75 21.57 -2.18
CA VAL A 234 -14.82 22.81 -2.96
C VAL A 234 -16.23 22.93 -3.54
N GLY A 235 -16.99 23.91 -3.04
CA GLY A 235 -18.31 24.24 -3.55
C GLY A 235 -18.27 24.46 -5.06
N GLY A 236 -19.32 24.00 -5.75
CA GLY A 236 -19.45 23.89 -7.21
C GLY A 236 -19.43 25.19 -8.03
N ASN A 237 -18.54 26.12 -7.70
CA ASN A 237 -18.34 27.41 -8.37
C ASN A 237 -17.00 27.52 -9.13
N THR A 238 -16.01 26.66 -8.88
CA THR A 238 -14.72 26.69 -9.62
C THR A 238 -14.77 26.01 -10.98
N ALA A 239 -15.58 24.97 -11.16
CA ALA A 239 -15.74 24.29 -12.46
C ALA A 239 -16.50 25.13 -13.50
N ARG A 240 -17.35 26.07 -13.08
CA ARG A 240 -18.14 26.94 -13.99
C ARG A 240 -17.37 28.15 -14.54
N ASN A 241 -16.22 28.49 -13.98
CA ASN A 241 -15.41 29.63 -14.42
C ASN A 241 -14.24 29.25 -15.35
N LEU A 242 -14.04 27.95 -15.63
CA LEU A 242 -13.00 27.49 -16.57
C LEU A 242 -13.38 27.67 -18.05
N SER A 243 -14.65 27.94 -18.35
CA SER A 243 -15.17 27.97 -19.72
C SER A 243 -15.04 29.32 -20.45
N SER A 244 -14.49 30.38 -19.83
CA SER A 244 -14.65 31.74 -20.37
C SER A 244 -13.40 32.59 -20.54
N SER A 245 -12.17 32.13 -20.28
CA SER A 245 -10.99 33.01 -20.49
C SER A 245 -9.68 32.25 -20.71
N SER A 246 -9.10 32.39 -21.91
CA SER A 246 -7.74 31.95 -22.25
C SER A 246 -6.65 32.60 -21.38
N SER A 247 -6.96 33.68 -20.67
CA SER A 247 -6.09 34.35 -19.70
C SER A 247 -6.06 33.69 -18.30
N ALA A 248 -6.96 32.75 -18.00
CA ALA A 248 -6.92 31.99 -16.74
C ALA A 248 -5.83 30.90 -16.74
N LEU A 249 -5.44 30.43 -17.93
CA LEU A 249 -4.46 29.36 -18.11
C LEU A 249 -3.04 29.78 -17.68
N SER A 250 -2.70 31.07 -17.80
CA SER A 250 -1.42 31.64 -17.34
C SER A 250 -1.39 31.98 -15.84
N SER A 251 -2.55 32.04 -15.18
CA SER A 251 -2.63 32.21 -13.72
C SER A 251 -2.52 30.88 -12.97
N ILE A 252 -2.71 29.75 -13.67
CA ILE A 252 -2.56 28.38 -13.15
C ILE A 252 -1.08 27.98 -13.08
N THR A 253 -0.22 28.56 -13.93
CA THR A 253 1.19 28.19 -14.11
C THR A 253 2.15 28.52 -12.95
N THR A 254 1.70 29.11 -11.83
CA THR A 254 2.63 29.57 -10.77
C THR A 254 2.30 29.14 -9.33
N THR A 255 1.16 28.47 -9.07
CA THR A 255 0.70 28.23 -7.68
C THR A 255 -0.03 26.89 -7.44
N ALA A 256 0.18 25.87 -8.28
CA ALA A 256 -0.47 24.55 -8.08
C ALA A 256 0.17 23.69 -6.95
N THR A 257 0.47 24.29 -5.78
CA THR A 257 0.48 23.51 -4.54
C THR A 257 -0.96 23.09 -4.29
N GLY A 258 -1.27 21.79 -4.37
CA GLY A 258 -2.64 21.30 -4.39
C GLY A 258 -3.48 21.71 -3.19
N LEU A 259 -4.80 21.54 -3.32
CA LEU A 259 -5.82 21.83 -2.30
C LEU A 259 -5.29 21.56 -0.89
N GLU A 260 -5.31 22.59 -0.04
CA GLU A 260 -4.89 22.46 1.36
C GLU A 260 -5.65 21.32 2.04
N CYS A 261 -4.95 20.50 2.83
CA CYS A 261 -5.61 19.50 3.65
C CYS A 261 -6.32 20.20 4.81
N SER A 262 -7.64 20.07 4.90
CA SER A 262 -8.43 20.64 6.01
C SER A 262 -8.05 20.11 7.40
N THR A 263 -7.44 18.94 7.48
CA THR A 263 -7.01 18.32 8.75
C THR A 263 -5.59 18.70 9.13
N CYS A 264 -4.65 18.61 8.18
CA CYS A 264 -3.23 18.85 8.45
C CYS A 264 -2.80 20.32 8.25
N HIS A 265 -3.63 21.14 7.60
CA HIS A 265 -3.29 22.52 7.19
C HIS A 265 -1.98 22.61 6.39
N VAL A 266 -1.77 21.62 5.51
CA VAL A 266 -0.63 21.56 4.60
C VAL A 266 -1.09 21.66 3.15
N PRO A 267 -0.41 22.44 2.29
CA PRO A 267 -0.61 22.39 0.85
C PRO A 267 -0.29 20.99 0.34
N ARG A 268 -1.28 20.28 -0.22
CA ARG A 268 -1.11 18.88 -0.61
C ARG A 268 -0.35 18.79 -1.92
N PRO A 269 0.80 18.10 -1.98
CA PRO A 269 1.42 17.73 -3.24
C PRO A 269 0.42 16.96 -4.12
N SER A 270 0.55 17.08 -5.44
CA SER A 270 -0.20 16.20 -6.33
C SER A 270 0.12 14.73 -6.04
N ARG A 271 -0.86 13.86 -6.26
CA ARG A 271 -0.84 12.44 -5.86
C ARG A 271 -0.71 12.17 -4.37
N SER A 272 -0.77 13.18 -3.51
CA SER A 272 -0.86 12.98 -2.07
C SER A 272 -2.30 12.74 -1.61
N LYS A 273 -2.43 12.13 -0.43
CA LYS A 273 -3.72 11.96 0.27
C LYS A 273 -3.50 12.10 1.77
N HIS A 274 -4.49 12.65 2.46
CA HIS A 274 -4.58 12.52 3.90
C HIS A 274 -5.10 11.13 4.24
N CYS A 275 -4.28 10.34 4.93
CA CYS A 275 -4.72 9.04 5.45
C CYS A 275 -5.38 9.25 6.81
N ARG A 276 -6.71 9.09 6.87
CA ARG A 276 -7.49 9.27 8.11
C ARG A 276 -7.09 8.29 9.22
N LEU A 277 -6.53 7.13 8.86
CA LEU A 277 -6.07 6.11 9.81
C LEU A 277 -4.74 6.52 10.45
N CYS A 278 -3.86 7.08 9.65
CA CYS A 278 -2.53 7.50 10.08
C CYS A 278 -2.48 8.92 10.64
N ASP A 279 -3.47 9.74 10.31
CA ASP A 279 -3.62 11.16 10.65
C ASP A 279 -2.48 12.06 10.11
N TYR A 280 -2.08 11.81 8.87
CA TYR A 280 -1.13 12.66 8.16
C TYR A 280 -1.32 12.59 6.63
N CYS A 281 -0.84 13.62 5.93
CA CYS A 281 -0.73 13.60 4.47
C CYS A 281 0.50 12.82 4.02
N VAL A 282 0.37 12.01 2.97
CA VAL A 282 1.46 11.20 2.41
C VAL A 282 1.59 11.45 0.91
N ARG A 283 2.82 11.59 0.42
CA ARG A 283 3.13 11.74 -1.01
C ARG A 283 2.90 10.44 -1.79
N ARG A 284 2.45 10.57 -3.05
CA ARG A 284 2.18 9.44 -3.97
C ARG A 284 1.45 8.29 -3.27
N TYR A 285 0.34 8.62 -2.60
CA TYR A 285 -0.43 7.69 -1.79
C TYR A 285 -1.00 6.57 -2.67
N ASP A 286 -0.89 5.33 -2.24
CA ASP A 286 -1.50 4.17 -2.89
C ASP A 286 -2.69 3.66 -2.06
N HIS A 287 -2.42 3.12 -0.88
CA HIS A 287 -3.44 2.70 0.08
C HIS A 287 -2.84 2.60 1.49
N HIS A 288 -3.71 2.54 2.50
CA HIS A 288 -3.33 2.10 3.83
C HIS A 288 -3.44 0.58 3.90
N CYS A 289 -2.39 -0.10 4.36
CA CYS A 289 -2.39 -1.55 4.46
C CYS A 289 -2.38 -1.98 5.93
N PRO A 290 -3.49 -2.58 6.43
CA PRO A 290 -3.58 -3.04 7.83
C PRO A 290 -2.50 -4.06 8.20
N TRP A 291 -2.09 -4.93 7.26
CA TRP A 291 -1.10 -5.99 7.48
C TRP A 291 0.31 -5.48 7.83
N ILE A 292 0.64 -4.25 7.43
CA ILE A 292 1.88 -3.57 7.81
C ILE A 292 1.63 -2.39 8.75
N ASN A 293 0.36 -2.12 9.10
CA ASN A 293 -0.09 -0.97 9.89
C ASN A 293 0.56 0.37 9.45
N ASN A 294 0.70 0.54 8.14
CA ASN A 294 1.39 1.68 7.52
C ASN A 294 0.81 1.96 6.13
N ASP A 295 1.05 3.17 5.63
CA ASP A 295 0.65 3.54 4.28
C ASP A 295 1.65 2.98 3.26
N VAL A 296 1.13 2.36 2.20
CA VAL A 296 1.87 2.07 0.99
C VAL A 296 1.84 3.34 0.14
N ALA A 297 2.99 3.99 0.04
CA ALA A 297 3.13 5.30 -0.58
C ALA A 297 4.58 5.54 -1.03
N GLU A 298 4.97 6.76 -1.40
CA GLU A 298 6.26 7.00 -2.05
C GLU A 298 7.47 6.39 -1.34
N GLY A 299 7.55 6.48 0.00
CA GLY A 299 8.69 5.98 0.77
C GLY A 299 8.70 4.46 1.02
N THR A 300 7.52 3.83 1.00
CA THR A 300 7.30 2.43 1.42
C THR A 300 6.90 1.49 0.29
N HIS A 301 6.45 2.00 -0.87
CA HIS A 301 5.90 1.19 -1.97
C HIS A 301 6.87 0.07 -2.41
N ARG A 302 8.16 0.39 -2.56
CA ARG A 302 9.19 -0.60 -2.90
C ARG A 302 9.33 -1.72 -1.87
N TRP A 303 9.27 -1.39 -0.58
CA TRP A 303 9.44 -2.37 0.49
C TRP A 303 8.22 -3.29 0.55
N PHE A 304 7.03 -2.73 0.36
CA PHE A 304 5.80 -3.51 0.22
C PHE A 304 5.86 -4.47 -0.97
N LEU A 305 6.28 -4.01 -2.16
CA LEU A 305 6.40 -4.88 -3.34
C LEU A 305 7.47 -5.96 -3.16
N LEU A 306 8.64 -5.60 -2.64
CA LEU A 306 9.73 -6.56 -2.36
C LEU A 306 9.30 -7.59 -1.32
N PHE A 307 8.57 -7.17 -0.29
CA PHE A 307 7.96 -8.07 0.69
C PHE A 307 7.04 -9.08 0.01
N ILE A 308 6.03 -8.62 -0.75
CA ILE A 308 5.07 -9.53 -1.39
C ILE A 308 5.76 -10.51 -2.35
N ILE A 309 6.71 -10.04 -3.17
CA ILE A 309 7.42 -10.88 -4.14
C ILE A 309 8.34 -11.88 -3.44
N CYS A 310 9.16 -11.43 -2.49
CA CYS A 310 10.07 -12.32 -1.75
C CYS A 310 9.32 -13.31 -0.87
N HIS A 311 8.19 -12.91 -0.26
CA HIS A 311 7.36 -13.80 0.53
C HIS A 311 6.67 -14.85 -0.35
N ALA A 312 6.18 -14.47 -1.54
CA ALA A 312 5.67 -15.44 -2.51
C ALA A 312 6.73 -16.45 -2.95
N ILE A 313 7.96 -15.98 -3.26
CA ILE A 313 9.09 -16.86 -3.61
C ILE A 313 9.43 -17.80 -2.44
N SER A 314 9.50 -17.28 -1.22
CA SER A 314 9.77 -18.07 -0.02
C SER A 314 8.71 -19.16 0.20
N CYS A 315 7.42 -18.83 0.04
CA CYS A 315 6.32 -19.78 0.12
C CYS A 315 6.41 -20.88 -0.95
N LEU A 316 6.68 -20.52 -2.21
CA LEU A 316 6.83 -21.48 -3.31
C LEU A 316 8.06 -22.37 -3.13
N TRP A 317 9.15 -21.83 -2.58
CA TRP A 317 10.34 -22.59 -2.23
C TRP A 317 10.09 -23.57 -1.08
N ALA A 318 9.38 -23.13 -0.04
CA ALA A 318 8.96 -24.01 1.05
C ALA A 318 8.03 -25.13 0.55
N ALA A 319 7.10 -24.82 -0.37
CA ALA A 319 6.27 -25.84 -1.02
C ALA A 319 7.12 -26.87 -1.79
N TRP A 320 8.14 -26.41 -2.50
CA TRP A 320 9.08 -27.31 -3.19
C TRP A 320 9.85 -28.21 -2.21
N ASP A 321 10.37 -27.65 -1.12
CA ASP A 321 11.07 -28.42 -0.08
C ASP A 321 10.15 -29.47 0.57
N MET A 322 8.91 -29.11 0.89
CA MET A 322 7.94 -30.06 1.46
C MET A 322 7.56 -31.16 0.46
N TYR A 323 7.41 -30.83 -0.82
CA TYR A 323 7.22 -31.82 -1.87
C TYR A 323 8.43 -32.76 -1.98
N ALA A 324 9.65 -32.24 -1.94
CA ALA A 324 10.87 -33.03 -1.99
C ALA A 324 10.99 -33.98 -0.78
N LEU A 325 10.65 -33.51 0.42
CA LEU A 325 10.63 -34.32 1.65
C LEU A 325 9.62 -35.47 1.54
N MET A 326 8.38 -35.17 1.15
CA MET A 326 7.33 -36.19 0.97
C MET A 326 7.70 -37.19 -0.13
N LYS A 327 8.27 -36.73 -1.25
CA LYS A 327 8.76 -37.60 -2.31
C LYS A 327 9.87 -38.54 -1.81
N ALA A 328 10.84 -38.03 -1.05
CA ALA A 328 11.91 -38.84 -0.48
C ALA A 328 11.35 -39.95 0.43
N PHE A 329 10.38 -39.62 1.30
CA PHE A 329 9.70 -40.59 2.14
C PHE A 329 9.00 -41.69 1.32
N LEU A 330 8.27 -41.33 0.27
CA LEU A 330 7.58 -42.28 -0.60
C LEU A 330 8.55 -43.19 -1.35
N VAL A 331 9.69 -42.66 -1.82
CA VAL A 331 10.73 -43.44 -2.49
C VAL A 331 11.38 -44.43 -1.52
N GLN A 332 11.73 -43.99 -0.32
CA GLN A 332 12.34 -44.84 0.71
C GLN A 332 11.44 -46.00 1.11
N ASN A 333 10.12 -45.79 1.16
CA ASN A 333 9.13 -46.81 1.52
C ASN A 333 8.57 -47.57 0.31
N ARG A 334 9.19 -47.47 -0.88
CA ARG A 334 8.75 -48.13 -2.13
C ARG A 334 7.27 -47.88 -2.46
N ALA A 335 6.75 -46.73 -2.06
CA ALA A 335 5.41 -46.25 -2.36
C ALA A 335 5.41 -45.24 -3.52
N TRP A 336 6.58 -44.76 -3.94
CA TRP A 336 6.73 -43.89 -5.09
C TRP A 336 6.55 -44.67 -6.40
N GLY A 337 5.50 -44.33 -7.16
CA GLY A 337 5.20 -44.98 -8.44
C GLY A 337 3.79 -45.57 -8.52
N TRP A 338 2.88 -45.16 -7.63
CA TRP A 338 1.48 -45.63 -7.62
C TRP A 338 1.29 -47.12 -7.32
N SER A 339 2.29 -47.78 -6.74
CA SER A 339 2.16 -49.16 -6.27
C SER A 339 3.02 -49.45 -5.04
N ILE A 340 2.58 -50.40 -4.21
CA ILE A 340 3.34 -50.99 -3.11
C ILE A 340 3.30 -52.52 -3.27
N THR A 341 4.41 -53.21 -3.00
CA THR A 341 4.41 -54.69 -2.94
C THR A 341 3.91 -55.15 -1.57
N LEU A 342 2.79 -55.87 -1.54
CA LEU A 342 2.23 -56.47 -0.34
C LEU A 342 3.11 -57.63 0.17
N THR A 343 2.90 -58.07 1.41
CA THR A 343 3.66 -59.17 2.04
C THR A 343 3.55 -60.50 1.28
N ASN A 344 2.48 -60.69 0.51
CA ASN A 344 2.26 -61.84 -0.36
C ASN A 344 2.92 -61.70 -1.75
N GLY A 345 3.68 -60.63 -1.99
CA GLY A 345 4.35 -60.34 -3.26
C GLY A 345 3.47 -59.71 -4.34
N LEU A 346 2.16 -59.53 -4.10
CA LEU A 346 1.27 -58.89 -5.08
C LEU A 346 1.42 -57.36 -5.05
N PRO A 347 1.40 -56.69 -6.22
CA PRO A 347 1.37 -55.23 -6.27
C PRO A 347 -0.03 -54.72 -5.87
N TYR A 348 -0.07 -53.76 -4.95
CA TYR A 348 -1.26 -52.96 -4.65
C TYR A 348 -1.12 -51.60 -5.31
N PHE A 349 -2.05 -51.25 -6.20
CA PHE A 349 -2.05 -49.96 -6.86
C PHE A 349 -2.61 -48.88 -5.94
N LEU A 350 -1.75 -47.93 -5.56
CA LEU A 350 -2.13 -46.81 -4.73
C LEU A 350 -2.96 -45.82 -5.55
N THR A 351 -4.14 -45.49 -5.05
CA THR A 351 -4.94 -44.38 -5.56
C THR A 351 -4.44 -43.04 -5.00
N PRO A 352 -4.81 -41.89 -5.59
CA PRO A 352 -4.42 -40.57 -5.08
C PRO A 352 -4.73 -40.30 -3.61
N ILE A 353 -5.74 -40.96 -3.05
CA ILE A 353 -6.03 -40.78 -1.63
C ILE A 353 -5.42 -41.86 -0.75
N ASP A 354 -5.00 -43.00 -1.28
CA ASP A 354 -4.06 -43.84 -0.52
C ASP A 354 -2.76 -43.04 -0.31
N TYR A 355 -2.29 -42.33 -1.35
CA TYR A 355 -1.19 -41.35 -1.22
C TYR A 355 -1.48 -40.27 -0.18
N LEU A 356 -2.64 -39.60 -0.26
CA LEU A 356 -2.96 -38.55 0.70
C LEU A 356 -3.06 -39.10 2.13
N ILE A 357 -3.68 -40.26 2.34
CA ILE A 357 -3.78 -40.90 3.65
C ILE A 357 -2.37 -41.22 4.16
N ILE A 358 -1.51 -41.82 3.33
CA ILE A 358 -0.10 -42.09 3.69
C ILE A 358 0.60 -40.78 4.09
N LEU A 359 0.51 -39.73 3.28
CA LEU A 359 1.18 -38.46 3.54
C LEU A 359 0.61 -37.73 4.78
N VAL A 360 -0.72 -37.70 4.96
CA VAL A 360 -1.33 -37.07 6.13
C VAL A 360 -1.04 -37.87 7.40
N THR A 361 -0.93 -39.20 7.32
CA THR A 361 -0.67 -40.07 8.48
C THR A 361 0.80 -40.05 8.89
N TYR A 362 1.72 -40.14 7.94
CA TYR A 362 3.15 -40.30 8.22
C TYR A 362 3.98 -39.02 7.99
N GLN A 363 3.45 -38.03 7.27
CA GLN A 363 4.12 -36.79 6.90
C GLN A 363 3.21 -35.57 7.16
N THR A 364 2.43 -35.59 8.25
CA THR A 364 1.37 -34.60 8.54
C THR A 364 1.89 -33.17 8.48
N VAL A 365 3.01 -32.88 9.15
CA VAL A 365 3.60 -31.54 9.20
C VAL A 365 3.99 -31.07 7.80
N ALA A 366 4.68 -31.91 7.03
CA ALA A 366 5.09 -31.60 5.66
C ALA A 366 3.89 -31.38 4.74
N ALA A 367 2.84 -32.21 4.85
CA ALA A 367 1.62 -32.07 4.06
C ALA A 367 0.86 -30.77 4.38
N CYS A 368 0.73 -30.42 5.67
CA CYS A 368 0.11 -29.18 6.11
C CYS A 368 0.90 -27.94 5.64
N LEU A 369 2.22 -27.97 5.81
CA LEU A 369 3.10 -26.89 5.35
C LEU A 369 3.07 -26.75 3.83
N PHE A 370 3.09 -27.85 3.09
CA PHE A 370 2.96 -27.85 1.62
C PHE A 370 1.67 -27.18 1.16
N PHE A 371 0.54 -27.57 1.74
CA PHE A 371 -0.76 -27.00 1.37
C PHE A 371 -0.82 -25.50 1.69
N PHE A 372 -0.41 -25.13 2.91
CA PHE A 372 -0.43 -23.75 3.36
C PHE A 372 0.49 -22.86 2.51
N SER A 373 1.76 -23.26 2.32
CA SER A 373 2.73 -22.48 1.56
C SER A 373 2.39 -22.39 0.08
N SER A 374 1.85 -23.46 -0.53
CA SER A 374 1.39 -23.43 -1.92
C SER A 374 0.22 -22.46 -2.11
N MET A 375 -0.78 -22.52 -1.22
CA MET A 375 -1.97 -21.67 -1.29
C MET A 375 -1.62 -20.19 -1.08
N ILE A 376 -0.89 -19.88 0.00
CA ILE A 376 -0.48 -18.51 0.33
C ILE A 376 0.49 -17.98 -0.72
N GLY A 377 1.45 -18.77 -1.18
CA GLY A 377 2.38 -18.39 -2.23
C GLY A 377 1.68 -18.01 -3.54
N LEU A 378 0.66 -18.78 -3.95
CA LEU A 378 -0.14 -18.47 -5.15
C LEU A 378 -0.94 -17.17 -4.98
N VAL A 379 -1.59 -16.99 -3.83
CA VAL A 379 -2.34 -15.77 -3.50
C VAL A 379 -1.45 -14.54 -3.57
N LEU A 380 -0.27 -14.60 -2.95
CA LEU A 380 0.69 -13.51 -2.94
C LEU A 380 1.26 -13.24 -4.34
N LEU A 381 1.48 -14.27 -5.15
CA LEU A 381 1.94 -14.11 -6.52
C LEU A 381 0.90 -13.39 -7.40
N ILE A 382 -0.38 -13.77 -7.29
CA ILE A 382 -1.48 -13.11 -8.03
C ILE A 382 -1.63 -11.66 -7.57
N PHE A 383 -1.65 -11.44 -6.26
CA PHE A 383 -1.75 -10.09 -5.69
C PHE A 383 -0.54 -9.22 -6.05
N GLY A 384 0.67 -9.77 -5.97
CA GLY A 384 1.90 -9.10 -6.38
C GLY A 384 1.90 -8.75 -7.87
N GLY A 385 1.46 -9.66 -8.73
CA GLY A 385 1.28 -9.41 -10.16
C GLY A 385 0.26 -8.30 -10.45
N TYR A 386 -0.85 -8.28 -9.70
CA TYR A 386 -1.84 -7.21 -9.78
C TYR A 386 -1.23 -5.86 -9.39
N GLN A 387 -0.51 -5.78 -8.27
CA GLN A 387 0.16 -4.54 -7.85
C GLN A 387 1.22 -4.07 -8.85
N MET A 388 2.01 -5.00 -9.40
CA MET A 388 3.00 -4.69 -10.45
C MET A 388 2.37 -4.10 -11.72
N SER A 389 1.11 -4.45 -12.04
CA SER A 389 0.42 -3.85 -13.19
C SER A 389 0.23 -2.33 -13.05
N PHE A 390 0.03 -1.83 -11.83
CA PHE A 390 -0.04 -0.38 -11.57
C PHE A 390 1.34 0.26 -11.69
N VAL A 391 2.38 -0.43 -11.22
CA VAL A 391 3.77 0.03 -11.36
C VAL A 391 4.13 0.20 -12.84
N PHE A 392 3.75 -0.75 -13.70
CA PHE A 392 4.01 -0.65 -15.13
C PHE A 392 3.31 0.52 -15.81
N ASP A 393 2.09 0.89 -15.37
CA ASP A 393 1.35 2.06 -15.85
C ASP A 393 1.74 3.37 -15.09
N ASN A 394 2.66 3.31 -14.11
CA ASN A 394 2.98 4.37 -13.13
C ASN A 394 1.76 4.94 -12.37
N LEU A 395 0.76 4.10 -12.11
CA LEU A 395 -0.43 4.47 -11.37
C LEU A 395 -0.32 4.01 -9.91
N THR A 396 -1.11 4.63 -9.04
CA THR A 396 -1.44 4.07 -7.73
C THR A 396 -2.90 3.61 -7.71
N MET A 397 -3.28 2.78 -6.74
CA MET A 397 -4.69 2.45 -6.52
C MET A 397 -5.54 3.70 -6.28
N ASN A 398 -5.01 4.70 -5.58
CA ASN A 398 -5.67 6.00 -5.40
C ASN A 398 -5.82 6.77 -6.71
N ASP A 399 -4.80 6.79 -7.59
CA ASP A 399 -4.94 7.42 -8.90
C ASP A 399 -6.00 6.73 -9.74
N MET A 400 -6.05 5.40 -9.72
CA MET A 400 -7.07 4.65 -10.44
C MET A 400 -8.48 4.94 -9.91
N GLY A 401 -8.66 5.08 -8.59
CA GLY A 401 -9.93 5.52 -8.02
C GLY A 401 -10.36 6.89 -8.56
N LYS A 402 -9.44 7.85 -8.64
CA LYS A 402 -9.72 9.19 -9.19
C LYS A 402 -10.01 9.18 -10.68
N ILE A 403 -9.33 8.32 -11.44
CA ILE A 403 -9.62 8.11 -12.87
C ILE A 403 -11.03 7.52 -13.02
N ASP A 404 -11.40 6.54 -12.20
CA ASP A 404 -12.74 5.95 -12.22
C ASP A 404 -13.82 7.00 -11.89
N ASP A 405 -13.59 7.85 -10.90
CA ASP A 405 -14.51 8.94 -10.53
C ASP A 405 -14.66 9.97 -11.65
N ALA A 406 -13.55 10.41 -12.26
CA ALA A 406 -13.57 11.34 -13.38
C ALA A 406 -14.31 10.76 -14.60
N ILE A 407 -14.05 9.49 -14.94
CA ILE A 407 -14.76 8.81 -16.02
C ILE A 407 -16.25 8.68 -15.70
N THR A 408 -16.58 8.31 -14.46
CA THR A 408 -17.98 8.18 -14.01
C THR A 408 -18.70 9.52 -14.13
N PHE A 409 -18.06 10.61 -13.72
CA PHE A 409 -18.58 11.97 -13.89
C PHE A 409 -18.88 12.27 -15.36
N VAL A 410 -17.91 12.12 -16.26
CA VAL A 410 -18.10 12.39 -17.70
C VAL A 410 -19.24 11.55 -18.28
N LEU A 411 -19.30 10.26 -17.92
CA LEU A 411 -20.33 9.35 -18.42
C LEU A 411 -21.70 9.54 -17.76
N SER A 412 -21.79 10.29 -16.66
CA SER A 412 -23.05 10.63 -15.98
C SER A 412 -23.74 11.85 -16.57
N LEU A 413 -23.06 12.61 -17.45
CA LEU A 413 -23.61 13.81 -18.07
C LEU A 413 -24.87 13.49 -18.91
N PRO A 414 -25.91 14.33 -18.86
CA PRO A 414 -27.23 14.05 -19.43
C PRO A 414 -27.21 13.90 -20.96
N SER A 415 -26.51 14.78 -21.69
CA SER A 415 -26.46 14.77 -23.16
C SER A 415 -25.16 14.17 -23.71
N LEU A 416 -25.21 13.53 -24.88
CA LEU A 416 -24.00 13.04 -25.55
C LEU A 416 -23.06 14.18 -25.98
N ASP A 417 -23.61 15.35 -26.26
CA ASP A 417 -22.82 16.54 -26.59
C ASP A 417 -22.02 17.03 -25.38
N GLU A 418 -22.59 16.98 -24.17
CA GLU A 418 -21.86 17.24 -22.93
C GLU A 418 -20.79 16.19 -22.67
N VAL A 419 -21.10 14.90 -22.85
CA VAL A 419 -20.12 13.80 -22.74
C VAL A 419 -18.95 14.04 -23.70
N TYR A 420 -19.23 14.38 -24.96
CA TYR A 420 -18.21 14.67 -25.96
C TYR A 420 -17.37 15.89 -25.58
N ARG A 421 -18.03 17.01 -25.23
CA ARG A 421 -17.35 18.26 -24.84
C ARG A 421 -16.42 18.05 -23.66
N GLU A 422 -16.89 17.38 -22.62
CA GLU A 422 -16.08 17.13 -21.43
C GLU A 422 -14.94 16.14 -21.70
N ALA A 423 -15.17 15.10 -22.52
CA ALA A 423 -14.09 14.22 -22.96
C ALA A 423 -13.00 14.95 -23.77
N MET A 424 -13.39 15.93 -24.59
CA MET A 424 -12.45 16.78 -25.32
C MET A 424 -11.71 17.77 -24.41
N ASN A 425 -12.36 18.30 -23.35
CA ASN A 425 -11.69 19.10 -22.32
C ASN A 425 -10.61 18.28 -21.60
N VAL A 426 -10.92 17.04 -21.24
CA VAL A 426 -9.95 16.10 -20.64
C VAL A 426 -8.78 15.86 -21.60
N TRP A 427 -9.05 15.66 -22.89
CA TRP A 427 -8.02 15.48 -23.91
C TRP A 427 -7.08 16.69 -24.02
N GLN A 428 -7.61 17.90 -24.11
CA GLN A 428 -6.82 19.13 -24.19
C GLN A 428 -5.91 19.29 -22.97
N CYS A 429 -6.44 19.01 -21.78
CA CYS A 429 -5.65 19.10 -20.57
C CYS A 429 -4.54 18.04 -20.55
N LEU A 430 -4.84 16.79 -20.94
CA LEU A 430 -3.86 15.71 -21.06
C LEU A 430 -2.74 16.04 -22.05
N GLU A 431 -3.02 16.78 -23.12
CA GLU A 431 -2.00 17.19 -24.09
C GLU A 431 -0.93 18.09 -23.46
N VAL A 432 -1.28 18.85 -22.42
CA VAL A 432 -0.37 19.75 -21.70
C VAL A 432 0.40 19.01 -20.59
N VAL A 433 -0.30 18.16 -19.82
CA VAL A 433 0.23 17.68 -18.54
C VAL A 433 0.66 16.21 -18.54
N ALA A 434 0.18 15.39 -19.48
CA ALA A 434 0.48 13.97 -19.47
C ALA A 434 1.93 13.70 -19.85
N ALA A 435 2.56 12.73 -19.19
CA ALA A 435 3.91 12.29 -19.55
C ALA A 435 3.98 11.76 -21.00
N ARG A 436 2.86 11.24 -21.51
CA ARG A 436 2.69 10.78 -22.89
C ARG A 436 1.47 11.47 -23.50
N PRO A 437 1.57 11.99 -24.74
CA PRO A 437 0.44 12.65 -25.38
C PRO A 437 -0.73 11.67 -25.59
N PRO A 438 -1.98 12.12 -25.33
CA PRO A 438 -3.17 11.28 -25.47
C PRO A 438 -3.39 10.89 -26.95
N ARG A 439 -3.72 9.62 -27.19
CA ARG A 439 -3.82 9.06 -28.56
C ARG A 439 -5.24 8.72 -28.94
N LYS A 440 -6.04 8.22 -28.01
CA LYS A 440 -7.37 7.70 -28.30
C LYS A 440 -8.38 8.83 -28.40
N LEU A 441 -8.49 9.70 -27.39
CA LEU A 441 -9.44 10.81 -27.35
C LEU A 441 -9.30 11.76 -28.54
N ARG A 442 -8.08 11.94 -29.08
CA ARG A 442 -7.85 12.69 -30.32
C ARG A 442 -8.66 12.18 -31.51
N GLN A 443 -9.01 10.89 -31.51
CA GLN A 443 -9.80 10.22 -32.56
C GLN A 443 -11.31 10.23 -32.26
N LEU A 444 -11.75 10.90 -31.18
CA LEU A 444 -13.15 10.96 -30.80
C LEU A 444 -13.92 11.87 -31.77
N LYS A 445 -14.90 11.28 -32.44
CA LYS A 445 -15.82 12.02 -33.33
C LYS A 445 -17.02 12.52 -32.52
N PRO A 446 -17.61 13.68 -32.91
CA PRO A 446 -18.85 14.16 -32.30
C PRO A 446 -19.97 13.10 -32.41
N PRO A 447 -20.96 13.13 -31.50
CA PRO A 447 -22.09 12.21 -31.55
C PRO A 447 -22.96 12.46 -32.80
N PRO A 448 -23.67 11.44 -33.32
CA PRO A 448 -24.67 11.61 -34.37
C PRO A 448 -25.80 12.56 -33.94
N PRO A 449 -26.40 13.34 -34.86
CA PRO A 449 -27.44 14.31 -34.53
C PRO A 449 -28.72 13.66 -33.96
N ASP A 450 -29.06 12.46 -34.41
CA ASP A 450 -30.30 11.76 -34.03
C ASP A 450 -30.13 10.90 -32.77
N PHE A 451 -29.73 11.51 -31.65
CA PHE A 451 -29.58 10.77 -30.39
C PHE A 451 -30.90 10.68 -29.63
N VAL A 452 -31.27 9.46 -29.22
CA VAL A 452 -32.32 9.22 -28.23
C VAL A 452 -31.63 8.85 -26.91
N PRO A 453 -31.79 9.64 -25.82
CA PRO A 453 -31.22 9.32 -24.52
C PRO A 453 -31.60 7.90 -24.07
N GLY A 454 -30.63 7.13 -23.57
CA GLY A 454 -30.84 5.76 -23.12
C GLY A 454 -30.98 4.70 -24.22
N SER A 455 -30.99 5.10 -25.50
CA SER A 455 -31.00 4.18 -26.63
C SER A 455 -29.75 3.29 -26.69
N ARG A 456 -29.79 2.24 -27.51
CA ARG A 456 -28.61 1.40 -27.78
C ARG A 456 -27.46 2.23 -28.37
N GLY A 457 -27.76 3.27 -29.15
CA GLY A 457 -26.78 4.21 -29.70
C GLY A 457 -26.08 5.02 -28.61
N ASP A 458 -26.84 5.59 -27.67
CA ASP A 458 -26.33 6.33 -26.51
C ASP A 458 -25.40 5.46 -25.65
N LYS A 459 -25.84 4.25 -25.29
CA LYS A 459 -25.02 3.29 -24.51
C LYS A 459 -23.74 2.89 -25.24
N SER A 460 -23.81 2.71 -26.56
CA SER A 460 -22.65 2.37 -27.39
C SER A 460 -21.63 3.51 -27.45
N TYR A 461 -22.10 4.76 -27.64
CA TYR A 461 -21.24 5.94 -27.66
C TYR A 461 -20.57 6.16 -26.31
N ARG A 462 -21.33 6.11 -25.20
CA ARG A 462 -20.79 6.23 -23.84
C ARG A 462 -19.73 5.16 -23.55
N LYS A 463 -19.97 3.90 -23.93
CA LYS A 463 -18.98 2.81 -23.79
C LYS A 463 -17.73 3.05 -24.64
N LYS A 464 -17.86 3.66 -25.82
CA LYS A 464 -16.72 4.06 -26.65
C LYS A 464 -15.90 5.15 -25.97
N VAL A 465 -16.55 6.22 -25.50
CA VAL A 465 -15.91 7.31 -24.75
C VAL A 465 -15.21 6.77 -23.51
N GLN A 466 -15.88 5.91 -22.74
CA GLN A 466 -15.32 5.24 -21.56
C GLN A 466 -13.98 4.56 -21.86
N LYS A 467 -13.93 3.71 -22.91
CA LYS A 467 -12.70 2.99 -23.30
C LYS A 467 -11.58 3.95 -23.71
N MET A 468 -11.92 5.06 -24.38
CA MET A 468 -10.95 6.05 -24.85
C MET A 468 -10.39 6.88 -23.67
N LEU A 469 -11.26 7.34 -22.77
CA LEU A 469 -10.87 8.01 -21.52
C LEU A 469 -9.96 7.12 -20.68
N TYR A 470 -10.34 5.86 -20.45
CA TYR A 470 -9.50 4.92 -19.71
C TYR A 470 -8.11 4.76 -20.32
N SER A 471 -8.03 4.64 -21.65
CA SER A 471 -6.75 4.44 -22.34
C SER A 471 -5.82 5.64 -22.17
N ASP A 472 -6.33 6.86 -22.29
CA ASP A 472 -5.49 8.06 -22.25
C ASP A 472 -5.22 8.53 -20.82
N LEU A 473 -6.19 8.43 -19.90
CA LEU A 473 -5.99 8.77 -18.48
C LEU A 473 -5.01 7.83 -17.77
N LYS A 474 -4.99 6.54 -18.14
CA LYS A 474 -3.96 5.61 -17.64
C LYS A 474 -2.55 6.02 -18.07
N GLY A 475 -2.41 6.67 -19.21
CA GLY A 475 -1.14 7.17 -19.73
C GLY A 475 -0.66 8.46 -19.06
N LEU A 476 -1.42 9.05 -18.13
CA LEU A 476 -1.12 10.34 -17.52
C LEU A 476 0.27 10.40 -16.88
N PHE A 477 0.65 9.35 -16.15
CA PHE A 477 1.93 9.27 -15.44
C PHE A 477 2.94 8.31 -16.10
N ASP A 478 2.55 7.61 -17.15
CA ASP A 478 3.37 6.59 -17.79
C ASP A 478 4.57 7.23 -18.52
N ARG A 479 5.78 6.94 -18.03
CA ARG A 479 7.07 7.40 -18.58
C ARG A 479 7.85 6.26 -19.24
N GLY A 480 7.19 5.13 -19.50
CA GLY A 480 7.80 3.89 -19.95
C GLY A 480 8.25 3.01 -18.78
N VAL A 481 8.14 1.69 -19.01
CA VAL A 481 8.31 0.63 -17.99
C VAL A 481 9.54 0.83 -17.10
N TRP A 482 10.70 1.10 -17.68
CA TRP A 482 11.95 1.28 -16.92
C TRP A 482 11.90 2.50 -15.99
N ASN A 483 11.42 3.65 -16.48
CA ASN A 483 11.33 4.86 -15.66
C ASN A 483 10.29 4.71 -14.56
N ASN A 484 9.19 4.02 -14.85
CA ASN A 484 8.14 3.75 -13.87
C ASN A 484 8.66 2.84 -12.74
N LEU A 485 9.44 1.80 -13.08
CA LEU A 485 10.12 0.95 -12.10
C LEU A 485 11.14 1.74 -11.26
N VAL A 486 12.00 2.54 -11.88
CA VAL A 486 12.99 3.36 -11.15
C VAL A 486 12.31 4.34 -10.20
N GLU A 487 11.18 4.93 -10.60
CA GLU A 487 10.39 5.83 -9.75
C GLU A 487 9.88 5.14 -8.48
N VAL A 488 9.42 3.89 -8.59
CA VAL A 488 8.87 3.13 -7.45
C VAL A 488 9.97 2.56 -6.56
N PHE A 489 10.99 1.92 -7.14
CA PHE A 489 12.05 1.26 -6.36
C PHE A 489 13.09 2.24 -5.81
N PHE A 490 13.27 3.39 -6.47
CA PHE A 490 14.25 4.41 -6.09
C PHE A 490 13.67 5.83 -6.15
N PRO A 491 12.64 6.12 -5.32
CA PRO A 491 11.86 7.38 -5.39
C PRO A 491 12.68 8.66 -5.19
N TYR A 492 13.82 8.56 -4.47
CA TYR A 492 14.74 9.66 -4.13
C TYR A 492 16.07 9.64 -4.93
N SER A 493 16.16 8.85 -6.01
CA SER A 493 17.40 8.70 -6.79
C SER A 493 17.81 9.97 -7.55
N HIS A 494 16.84 10.72 -8.08
CA HIS A 494 17.11 11.93 -8.85
C HIS A 494 17.64 13.10 -8.00
N GLU A 495 17.28 13.14 -6.72
CA GLU A 495 17.68 14.20 -5.80
C GLU A 495 19.15 14.07 -5.42
N ARG A 496 19.59 12.84 -5.10
CA ARG A 496 20.99 12.58 -4.73
C ARG A 496 21.99 12.90 -5.83
N LYS A 497 21.62 12.79 -7.11
CA LYS A 497 22.48 13.20 -8.23
C LYS A 497 22.56 14.72 -8.34
N ARG A 498 21.43 15.44 -8.24
CA ARG A 498 21.42 16.91 -8.34
C ARG A 498 22.08 17.59 -7.14
N ASP A 499 21.91 17.06 -5.94
CA ASP A 499 22.56 17.63 -4.74
C ASP A 499 24.09 17.47 -4.78
N ARG A 500 24.59 16.39 -5.39
CA ARG A 500 26.03 16.25 -5.67
C ARG A 500 26.51 17.26 -6.70
N VAL A 501 25.78 17.41 -7.82
CA VAL A 501 26.15 18.36 -8.88
C VAL A 501 26.13 19.80 -8.34
N GLY A 502 25.06 20.21 -7.66
CA GLY A 502 24.93 21.54 -7.07
C GLY A 502 26.00 21.83 -6.01
N ARG A 503 26.39 20.85 -5.19
CA ARG A 503 27.50 21.01 -4.25
C ARG A 503 28.85 21.16 -4.97
N THR A 504 29.12 20.39 -6.04
CA THR A 504 30.35 20.54 -6.84
C THR A 504 30.41 21.83 -7.65
N GLU A 505 29.28 22.41 -8.04
CA GLU A 505 29.21 23.72 -8.70
C GLU A 505 29.37 24.85 -7.68
N GLY A 506 28.75 24.75 -6.50
CA GLY A 506 28.93 25.70 -5.40
C GLY A 506 30.36 25.72 -4.86
N GLU A 507 30.98 24.54 -4.68
CA GLU A 507 32.40 24.41 -4.30
C GLU A 507 33.34 24.94 -5.38
N ARG A 508 32.98 24.84 -6.67
CA ARG A 508 33.72 25.48 -7.75
C ARG A 508 33.58 27.00 -7.67
N ARG A 509 32.37 27.54 -7.48
CA ARG A 509 32.14 28.99 -7.36
C ARG A 509 32.93 29.62 -6.20
N MET A 510 32.91 29.00 -5.02
CA MET A 510 33.70 29.47 -3.86
C MET A 510 35.23 29.34 -4.02
N LYS A 511 35.72 28.68 -5.08
CA LYS A 511 37.14 28.58 -5.39
C LYS A 511 37.60 29.65 -6.40
N TYR A 512 36.67 30.35 -7.02
CA TYR A 512 36.91 31.40 -8.02
C TYR A 512 36.50 32.80 -7.52
N GLU A 513 35.82 32.89 -6.36
CA GLU A 513 35.68 34.09 -5.53
C GLU A 513 36.77 34.09 -4.45
#